data_AF-A0A934YPY0-F1
#
_entry.id   AF-A0A934YPY0-F1
#
_cell.length_a   1.000
_cell.length_b   1.000
_cell.length_c   1.000
_cell.angle_alpha   90.00
_cell.angle_beta   90.00
_cell.angle_gamma   90.00
#
_symmetry.space_group_name_H-M   'P 1'
#
loop_
_entity.id
_entity.type
_entity.pdbx_description
1 polymer ?
#
loop_
_entity_poly.entity_id
_entity_poly.type
_entity_poly.pdbx_seq_one_letter_code
_entity_poly.pdbx_strand_id
1 'polypeptide(L)'
;MRSFSSRLPSLALALALTLPSLHLAACSDTPATPGDGGTVTETEAGTPPVEDAGPGPDTAPPPPGSTADSKFRPSPNGFSFSNSFSPTEPTPGPTMGVEDVRRMFGDVVCGSTAGGCVLTPAAQQWLEAANKDLYQGLCEGFAILANILYVGANGMKASDFQPGATNPFELKVEGNGKLQRELAYWYTTQTLYERTPGLTPAELGAQLFAALGKTPSADLPTLAFFKKDGKGGHAMNAHSIAATPTGFDVKIYDNNYPNEERTLTIDTKKDEWRYVGSTTAQGEKDEYIGDATSKSIHLIPTALRLRKFDCTFCGNVQPGAPPTGVRQIRLNSRGHALITDPAGKRLGYANGALVNEIAGAKARTVLNGSRGRPDPEPTYELPAGTDTTITVDGAGLTAESKSTLTVVGSGYTVDVEDIALSPGQKDTIVVRASGTVMEYTTQQAETPTLIVGIQTATDDYLIEIHVSSDTNGQTVKLELDQANGRLKVTVDGHDTGDYDLDVVVHRIGASGEELFEHEGDTGINIPSGGTASIAYGAWTGNGGTIALEIDDERNGSVDRTVVLTDQK
;
A
#
# COMPACT_ATOMS: atom_id res chain seq x y z
N MET A 1 -1.48 18.60 -4.34
CA MET A 1 -1.95 19.05 -3.01
C MET A 1 -0.75 19.22 -2.10
N ARG A 2 -0.71 20.28 -1.29
CA ARG A 2 0.26 20.42 -0.20
C ARG A 2 -0.51 20.06 1.08
N SER A 3 -0.33 18.84 1.59
CA SER A 3 -0.80 18.47 2.93
C SER A 3 -0.07 19.31 3.98
N PHE A 4 -0.67 19.46 5.16
CA PHE A 4 -0.04 20.06 6.35
C PHE A 4 1.37 19.50 6.61
N SER A 5 1.64 18.24 6.22
CA SER A 5 2.94 17.56 6.39
C SER A 5 4.12 18.27 5.70
N SER A 6 3.91 19.33 4.92
CA SER A 6 5.00 20.16 4.38
C SER A 6 5.53 21.23 5.35
N ARG A 7 4.96 21.38 6.54
CA ARG A 7 5.46 22.27 7.60
C ARG A 7 6.14 21.47 8.72
N LEU A 8 7.44 21.74 8.93
CA LEU A 8 8.26 21.12 9.99
C LEU A 8 7.72 21.48 11.39
N PRO A 9 7.50 20.53 12.31
CA PRO A 9 7.29 20.85 13.70
C PRO A 9 8.63 21.12 14.41
N SER A 10 8.65 22.11 15.29
CA SER A 10 9.80 22.43 16.14
C SER A 10 9.95 21.39 17.26
N LEU A 11 11.14 20.79 17.36
CA LEU A 11 11.51 19.81 18.39
C LEU A 11 11.33 20.38 19.81
N ALA A 12 10.46 19.76 20.61
CA ALA A 12 10.50 19.85 22.07
C ALA A 12 11.02 18.52 22.64
N LEU A 13 12.23 18.58 23.21
CA LEU A 13 12.96 17.43 23.75
C LEU A 13 12.53 17.19 25.21
N ALA A 14 11.79 16.13 25.51
CA ALA A 14 11.52 15.69 26.88
C ALA A 14 12.28 14.40 27.19
N LEU A 15 13.27 14.53 28.09
CA LEU A 15 14.13 13.46 28.58
C LEU A 15 13.55 12.94 29.91
N ALA A 16 13.19 11.66 29.99
CA ALA A 16 12.97 11.02 31.30
C ALA A 16 13.36 9.52 31.27
N LEU A 17 14.45 9.22 31.98
CA LEU A 17 14.87 7.87 32.37
C LEU A 17 13.91 7.31 33.43
N THR A 18 13.64 5.99 33.38
CA THR A 18 13.70 5.07 34.54
C THR A 18 13.56 3.60 34.09
N LEU A 19 14.28 2.72 34.78
CA LEU A 19 14.34 1.24 34.69
C LEU A 19 14.33 0.73 36.15
N PRO A 20 14.14 -0.58 36.43
CA PRO A 20 12.93 -1.38 36.25
C PRO A 20 12.51 -2.02 37.60
N SER A 21 11.43 -2.81 37.62
CA SER A 21 11.25 -3.84 38.66
C SER A 21 10.52 -5.06 38.08
N LEU A 22 11.26 -6.17 37.99
CA LEU A 22 10.76 -7.53 37.78
C LEU A 22 9.71 -7.87 38.84
N HIS A 23 8.68 -8.67 38.49
CA HIS A 23 8.14 -9.74 39.34
C HIS A 23 7.67 -10.91 38.45
N LEU A 24 8.16 -12.11 38.77
CA LEU A 24 7.74 -13.41 38.24
C LEU A 24 6.39 -13.82 38.85
N ALA A 25 5.51 -14.43 38.05
CA ALA A 25 4.60 -15.46 38.53
C ALA A 25 4.19 -16.39 37.36
N ALA A 26 4.48 -17.67 37.52
CA ALA A 26 4.05 -18.78 36.67
C ALA A 26 2.79 -19.43 37.26
N CYS A 27 1.92 -19.95 36.39
CA CYS A 27 1.04 -21.15 36.55
C CYS A 27 0.32 -21.30 35.19
N SER A 28 0.65 -22.29 34.34
CA SER A 28 0.05 -23.63 34.27
C SER A 28 -1.48 -23.64 34.38
N ASP A 29 -2.16 -23.94 33.27
CA ASP A 29 -3.02 -25.14 33.19
C ASP A 29 -3.57 -25.35 31.77
N THR A 30 -3.41 -26.57 31.29
CA THR A 30 -4.13 -27.16 30.14
C THR A 30 -5.33 -27.92 30.70
N PRO A 31 -6.48 -27.93 30.02
CA PRO A 31 -6.91 -29.24 29.51
C PRO A 31 -7.69 -29.24 28.19
N ALA A 32 -7.42 -30.30 27.43
CA ALA A 32 -8.33 -31.24 26.75
C ALA A 32 -9.37 -30.74 25.71
N THR A 33 -9.16 -31.25 24.51
CA THR A 33 -10.10 -31.45 23.39
C THR A 33 -11.27 -32.39 23.75
N PRO A 34 -12.44 -32.20 23.13
CA PRO A 34 -12.96 -33.18 22.14
C PRO A 34 -13.53 -32.44 20.91
N GLY A 35 -13.63 -32.97 19.69
CA GLY A 35 -13.93 -34.33 19.26
C GLY A 35 -15.07 -34.24 18.24
N ASP A 36 -14.69 -34.22 16.96
CA ASP A 36 -15.35 -34.75 15.76
C ASP A 36 -16.79 -34.35 15.34
N GLY A 37 -16.98 -34.23 14.02
CA GLY A 37 -18.29 -34.39 13.36
C GLY A 37 -18.67 -33.31 12.34
N GLY A 38 -18.73 -33.72 11.05
CA GLY A 38 -19.77 -33.21 10.16
C GLY A 38 -19.32 -32.59 8.84
N THR A 39 -18.85 -33.42 7.91
CA THR A 39 -18.79 -33.14 6.48
C THR A 39 -20.18 -32.84 5.92
N VAL A 40 -20.35 -31.74 5.19
CA VAL A 40 -21.45 -31.58 4.24
C VAL A 40 -20.92 -30.93 2.97
N THR A 41 -20.93 -31.71 1.90
CA THR A 41 -20.58 -31.36 0.54
C THR A 41 -21.80 -30.71 -0.11
N GLU A 42 -21.69 -29.46 -0.55
CA GLU A 42 -22.66 -28.86 -1.49
C GLU A 42 -21.97 -28.58 -2.83
N THR A 43 -22.65 -29.06 -3.86
CA THR A 43 -22.21 -29.10 -5.26
C THR A 43 -22.91 -27.94 -5.93
N GLU A 44 -22.18 -26.98 -6.51
CA GLU A 44 -22.79 -26.02 -7.44
C GLU A 44 -22.03 -25.95 -8.76
N ALA A 45 -22.83 -25.84 -9.82
CA ALA A 45 -22.49 -26.21 -11.18
C ALA A 45 -21.89 -25.04 -11.99
N GLY A 46 -20.72 -25.33 -12.56
CA GLY A 46 -20.23 -24.95 -13.89
C GLY A 46 -20.71 -23.67 -14.58
N THR A 47 -19.81 -22.67 -14.61
CA THR A 47 -19.66 -21.69 -15.71
C THR A 47 -18.45 -22.13 -16.56
N PRO A 48 -18.49 -22.08 -17.91
CA PRO A 48 -17.47 -22.74 -18.74
C PRO A 48 -16.11 -22.02 -18.64
N PRO A 49 -14.98 -22.75 -18.72
CA PRO A 49 -13.66 -22.12 -18.65
C PRO A 49 -13.33 -21.39 -19.95
N VAL A 50 -12.78 -20.19 -19.77
CA VAL A 50 -11.95 -19.50 -20.77
C VAL A 50 -10.73 -20.40 -21.03
N GLU A 51 -10.44 -20.69 -22.31
CA GLU A 51 -9.29 -21.51 -22.70
C GLU A 51 -7.98 -20.89 -22.21
N ASP A 52 -7.41 -21.52 -21.18
CA ASP A 52 -6.05 -21.31 -20.69
C ASP A 52 -5.07 -22.04 -21.63
N ALA A 53 -4.16 -21.30 -22.24
CA ALA A 53 -3.09 -21.85 -23.08
C ALA A 53 -1.75 -21.93 -22.31
N GLY A 54 -1.79 -22.23 -21.01
CA GLY A 54 -0.66 -22.76 -20.26
C GLY A 54 -0.40 -24.23 -20.61
N PRO A 55 0.87 -24.70 -20.62
CA PRO A 55 1.13 -26.14 -20.73
C PRO A 55 0.55 -26.83 -19.49
N GLY A 56 -0.32 -27.82 -19.70
CA GLY A 56 -0.85 -28.65 -18.62
C GLY A 56 0.25 -29.46 -17.91
N PRO A 57 -0.05 -30.06 -16.75
CA PRO A 57 0.90 -30.79 -15.90
C PRO A 57 1.56 -32.04 -16.53
N ASP A 58 1.30 -32.34 -17.81
CA ASP A 58 1.70 -33.56 -18.51
C ASP A 58 2.88 -33.41 -19.50
N THR A 59 3.58 -32.26 -19.52
CA THR A 59 4.84 -32.20 -20.29
C THR A 59 5.95 -32.92 -19.53
N ALA A 60 6.39 -34.07 -20.06
CA ALA A 60 7.53 -34.80 -19.52
C ALA A 60 8.74 -33.86 -19.32
N PRO A 61 9.48 -33.97 -18.20
CA PRO A 61 10.62 -33.09 -17.94
C PRO A 61 11.64 -33.17 -19.09
N PRO A 62 12.24 -32.04 -19.49
CA PRO A 62 13.23 -32.05 -20.56
C PRO A 62 14.42 -32.95 -20.17
N PRO A 63 15.01 -33.69 -21.12
CA PRO A 63 16.16 -34.54 -20.83
C PRO A 63 17.32 -33.75 -20.22
N PRO A 64 18.10 -34.32 -19.28
CA PRO A 64 19.30 -33.68 -18.75
C PRO A 64 20.25 -33.20 -19.87
N GLY A 65 20.80 -32.00 -19.73
CA GLY A 65 21.61 -31.33 -20.74
C GLY A 65 20.82 -30.49 -21.75
N SER A 66 19.49 -30.60 -21.78
CA SER A 66 18.63 -29.71 -22.58
C SER A 66 18.69 -28.28 -22.03
N THR A 67 18.65 -27.29 -22.91
CA THR A 67 18.68 -25.87 -22.53
C THR A 67 17.59 -25.06 -23.20
N ALA A 68 17.17 -23.97 -22.54
CA ALA A 68 16.32 -22.92 -23.10
C ALA A 68 16.92 -21.55 -22.76
N ASP A 69 16.75 -20.57 -23.65
CA ASP A 69 17.48 -19.30 -23.59
C ASP A 69 16.69 -18.19 -24.31
N SER A 70 16.22 -17.21 -23.53
CA SER A 70 15.45 -16.09 -24.05
C SER A 70 16.30 -15.07 -24.80
N LYS A 71 17.63 -15.23 -24.82
CA LYS A 71 18.61 -14.26 -25.36
C LYS A 71 18.69 -12.94 -24.58
N PHE A 72 17.95 -12.77 -23.49
CA PHE A 72 18.19 -11.71 -22.52
C PHE A 72 19.56 -11.91 -21.85
N ARG A 73 20.30 -10.85 -21.58
CA ARG A 73 21.54 -10.88 -20.80
C ARG A 73 21.63 -9.67 -19.88
N PRO A 74 22.24 -9.80 -18.67
CA PRO A 74 22.49 -8.65 -17.79
C PRO A 74 23.07 -7.44 -18.53
N SER A 75 24.08 -7.65 -19.38
CA SER A 75 24.50 -6.68 -20.40
C SER A 75 24.22 -7.27 -21.79
N PRO A 76 23.53 -6.55 -22.70
CA PRO A 76 23.11 -5.15 -22.57
C PRO A 76 21.64 -4.96 -22.10
N ASN A 77 20.92 -6.01 -21.73
CA ASN A 77 19.45 -5.95 -21.58
C ASN A 77 18.98 -5.57 -20.17
N GLY A 78 19.80 -5.79 -19.15
CA GLY A 78 19.57 -5.29 -17.80
C GLY A 78 20.11 -3.87 -17.62
N PHE A 79 19.73 -3.22 -16.52
CA PHE A 79 20.35 -1.98 -16.07
C PHE A 79 21.74 -2.26 -15.50
N SER A 80 22.68 -1.33 -15.69
CA SER A 80 24.06 -1.42 -15.16
C SER A 80 24.21 -0.92 -13.72
N PHE A 81 23.18 -0.28 -13.17
CA PHE A 81 23.11 0.25 -11.81
C PHE A 81 22.22 -0.63 -10.93
N SER A 82 22.60 -0.75 -9.66
CA SER A 82 21.86 -1.57 -8.72
C SER A 82 20.57 -0.89 -8.30
N ASN A 83 19.59 -1.68 -7.89
CA ASN A 83 18.40 -1.25 -7.18
C ASN A 83 18.75 -0.73 -5.78
N SER A 84 19.45 0.40 -5.70
CA SER A 84 19.88 1.04 -4.45
C SER A 84 19.44 2.51 -4.49
N PHE A 85 18.23 2.77 -4.00
CA PHE A 85 17.73 4.13 -3.79
C PHE A 85 17.90 4.49 -2.32
N SER A 86 18.63 5.58 -2.04
CA SER A 86 18.79 6.09 -0.69
C SER A 86 17.64 7.03 -0.32
N PRO A 87 16.98 6.85 0.84
CA PRO A 87 15.99 7.80 1.34
C PRO A 87 16.60 9.10 1.88
N THR A 88 17.93 9.18 2.02
CA THR A 88 18.62 10.36 2.58
C THR A 88 19.38 11.18 1.54
N GLU A 89 19.32 10.80 0.26
CA GLU A 89 20.01 11.56 -0.79
C GLU A 89 19.14 12.66 -1.40
N PRO A 90 19.72 13.85 -1.68
CA PRO A 90 18.98 15.08 -1.98
C PRO A 90 18.44 15.19 -3.42
N THR A 91 18.27 14.09 -4.15
CA THR A 91 17.54 14.10 -5.43
C THR A 91 16.12 13.58 -5.20
N PRO A 92 15.07 14.13 -5.85
CA PRO A 92 13.75 13.55 -5.69
C PRO A 92 13.85 12.09 -6.10
N GLY A 93 13.64 11.19 -5.13
CA GLY A 93 13.66 9.76 -5.35
C GLY A 93 12.56 9.33 -6.31
N PRO A 94 12.46 8.02 -6.61
CA PRO A 94 11.37 7.49 -7.41
C PRO A 94 10.03 7.90 -6.79
N THR A 95 9.18 8.55 -7.59
CA THR A 95 7.85 8.99 -7.20
C THR A 95 6.93 8.96 -8.40
N MET A 96 5.69 8.56 -8.19
CA MET A 96 4.62 8.68 -9.18
C MET A 96 3.93 10.03 -9.06
N GLY A 97 3.37 10.50 -10.17
CA GLY A 97 2.51 11.68 -10.23
C GLY A 97 1.12 11.36 -10.79
N VAL A 98 0.29 12.39 -10.90
CA VAL A 98 -1.11 12.29 -11.35
C VAL A 98 -1.27 11.54 -12.67
N GLU A 99 -0.43 11.84 -13.67
CA GLU A 99 -0.51 11.18 -14.98
C GLU A 99 -0.14 9.67 -14.93
N ASP A 100 0.56 9.19 -13.89
CA ASP A 100 0.79 7.76 -13.69
C ASP A 100 -0.49 7.05 -13.24
N VAL A 101 -1.19 7.64 -12.27
CA VAL A 101 -2.47 7.13 -11.76
C VAL A 101 -3.49 7.11 -12.91
N ARG A 102 -3.55 8.20 -13.67
CA ARG A 102 -4.38 8.27 -14.88
C ARG A 102 -3.96 7.26 -15.94
N ARG A 103 -2.67 6.98 -16.14
CA ARG A 103 -2.21 5.92 -17.05
C ARG A 103 -2.63 4.52 -16.56
N MET A 104 -2.61 4.26 -15.26
CA MET A 104 -3.00 2.97 -14.67
C MET A 104 -4.49 2.71 -14.78
N PHE A 105 -5.31 3.69 -14.40
CA PHE A 105 -6.76 3.51 -14.19
C PHE A 105 -7.62 4.26 -15.20
N GLY A 106 -7.04 5.16 -16.00
CA GLY A 106 -7.72 6.04 -16.96
C GLY A 106 -8.43 7.22 -16.31
N ASP A 107 -9.22 7.94 -17.11
CA ASP A 107 -9.87 9.20 -16.72
C ASP A 107 -10.84 9.09 -15.52
N VAL A 108 -11.22 7.88 -15.11
CA VAL A 108 -12.11 7.65 -13.96
C VAL A 108 -11.52 8.14 -12.63
N VAL A 109 -10.19 8.30 -12.55
CA VAL A 109 -9.50 8.85 -11.38
C VAL A 109 -9.46 10.37 -11.36
N CYS A 110 -9.93 11.04 -12.42
CA CYS A 110 -9.93 12.49 -12.50
C CYS A 110 -11.29 13.02 -12.03
N GLY A 111 -11.34 13.66 -10.86
CA GLY A 111 -12.53 14.40 -10.41
C GLY A 111 -12.74 15.66 -11.24
N SER A 112 -11.67 16.20 -11.82
CA SER A 112 -11.72 17.25 -12.83
C SER A 112 -10.71 17.04 -13.94
N THR A 113 -11.03 17.50 -15.15
CA THR A 113 -10.10 17.58 -16.28
C THR A 113 -9.74 19.02 -16.64
N ALA A 114 -10.21 20.00 -15.86
CA ALA A 114 -9.92 21.41 -16.09
C ALA A 114 -8.43 21.69 -15.80
N GLY A 115 -7.67 22.10 -16.83
CA GLY A 115 -6.23 22.37 -16.71
C GLY A 115 -5.34 21.11 -16.59
N GLY A 116 -5.91 19.91 -16.79
CA GLY A 116 -5.25 18.63 -16.56
C GLY A 116 -6.10 17.74 -15.65
N CYS A 117 -5.63 16.53 -15.36
CA CYS A 117 -6.31 15.68 -14.39
C CYS A 117 -6.09 16.24 -12.98
N VAL A 118 -7.17 16.51 -12.26
CA VAL A 118 -7.17 16.65 -10.79
C VAL A 118 -7.73 15.35 -10.24
N LEU A 119 -6.96 14.66 -9.41
CA LEU A 119 -7.35 13.34 -8.89
C LEU A 119 -8.58 13.46 -7.99
N THR A 120 -9.44 12.44 -8.01
CA THR A 120 -10.48 12.27 -6.98
C THR A 120 -9.82 12.10 -5.61
N PRO A 121 -10.51 12.38 -4.50
CA PRO A 121 -9.98 12.22 -3.14
C PRO A 121 -9.34 10.85 -2.89
N ALA A 122 -10.05 9.76 -3.23
CA ALA A 122 -9.54 8.40 -3.06
C ALA A 122 -8.33 8.10 -3.96
N ALA A 123 -8.29 8.64 -5.18
CA ALA A 123 -7.16 8.47 -6.09
C ALA A 123 -5.90 9.21 -5.61
N GLN A 124 -6.07 10.40 -5.04
CA GLN A 124 -4.97 11.14 -4.43
C GLN A 124 -4.39 10.38 -3.24
N GLN A 125 -5.24 9.90 -2.32
CA GLN A 125 -4.80 9.18 -1.12
C GLN A 125 -4.17 7.83 -1.47
N TRP A 126 -4.70 7.15 -2.50
CA TRP A 126 -4.06 5.96 -3.06
C TRP A 126 -2.65 6.24 -3.62
N LEU A 127 -2.48 7.36 -4.34
CA LEU A 127 -1.18 7.77 -4.89
C LEU A 127 -0.17 8.06 -3.78
N GLU A 128 -0.59 8.79 -2.74
CA GLU A 128 0.28 9.13 -1.62
C GLU A 128 0.72 7.89 -0.84
N ALA A 129 -0.21 6.98 -0.53
CA ALA A 129 0.11 5.70 0.10
C ALA A 129 1.05 4.85 -0.76
N ALA A 130 0.83 4.78 -2.07
CA ALA A 130 1.71 4.06 -2.99
C ALA A 130 3.13 4.66 -3.04
N ASN A 131 3.25 5.99 -3.04
CA ASN A 131 4.54 6.68 -3.04
C ASN A 131 5.34 6.44 -1.74
N LYS A 132 4.65 6.34 -0.59
CA LYS A 132 5.28 6.01 0.70
C LYS A 132 5.95 4.61 0.68
N ASP A 133 5.49 3.69 -0.17
CA ASP A 133 6.07 2.33 -0.29
C ASP A 133 7.35 2.25 -1.15
N LEU A 134 7.62 3.25 -1.99
CA LEU A 134 8.71 3.19 -2.99
C LEU A 134 10.11 3.12 -2.36
N TYR A 135 10.27 3.64 -1.14
CA TYR A 135 11.56 3.69 -0.44
C TYR A 135 11.99 2.36 0.18
N GLN A 136 11.13 1.35 0.12
CA GLN A 136 11.43 0.04 0.69
C GLN A 136 12.26 -0.82 -0.29
N GLY A 137 12.21 -0.52 -1.60
CA GLY A 137 13.00 -1.15 -2.66
C GLY A 137 12.19 -1.36 -3.95
N LEU A 138 12.81 -1.28 -5.13
CA LEU A 138 12.10 -1.26 -6.42
C LEU A 138 12.34 -2.49 -7.30
N CYS A 139 12.67 -3.65 -6.71
CA CYS A 139 13.09 -4.83 -7.48
C CYS A 139 12.08 -5.23 -8.57
N GLU A 140 10.79 -5.16 -8.24
CA GLU A 140 9.68 -5.38 -9.17
C GLU A 140 9.73 -4.40 -10.35
N GLY A 141 9.89 -3.10 -10.07
CA GLY A 141 9.99 -2.07 -11.11
C GLY A 141 11.18 -2.28 -12.04
N PHE A 142 12.34 -2.65 -11.51
CA PHE A 142 13.52 -2.99 -12.32
C PHE A 142 13.28 -4.21 -13.20
N ALA A 143 12.76 -5.30 -12.62
CA ALA A 143 12.60 -6.56 -13.34
C ALA A 143 11.58 -6.43 -14.48
N ILE A 144 10.48 -5.72 -14.25
CA ILE A 144 9.47 -5.49 -15.29
C ILE A 144 10.03 -4.56 -16.37
N LEU A 145 10.61 -3.42 -15.99
CA LEU A 145 11.06 -2.43 -16.97
C LEU A 145 12.20 -2.97 -17.85
N ALA A 146 13.09 -3.80 -17.29
CA ALA A 146 14.13 -4.49 -18.07
C ALA A 146 13.51 -5.43 -19.12
N ASN A 147 12.49 -6.23 -18.74
CA ASN A 147 11.76 -7.08 -19.69
C ASN A 147 11.05 -6.25 -20.77
N ILE A 148 10.36 -5.16 -20.39
CA ILE A 148 9.64 -4.29 -21.32
C ILE A 148 10.58 -3.70 -22.36
N LEU A 149 11.72 -3.13 -21.91
CA LEU A 149 12.71 -2.54 -22.80
C LEU A 149 13.39 -3.58 -23.69
N TYR A 150 13.62 -4.79 -23.17
CA TYR A 150 14.21 -5.88 -23.92
C TYR A 150 13.33 -6.33 -25.10
N VAL A 151 12.03 -6.50 -24.86
CA VAL A 151 11.10 -7.01 -25.88
C VAL A 151 10.42 -5.88 -26.68
N GLY A 152 10.69 -4.61 -26.33
CA GLY A 152 10.05 -3.45 -26.95
C GLY A 152 8.53 -3.38 -26.68
N ALA A 153 8.08 -3.91 -25.54
CA ALA A 153 6.66 -3.91 -25.20
C ALA A 153 6.12 -2.48 -25.09
N ASN A 154 4.89 -2.27 -25.56
CA ASN A 154 4.25 -0.95 -25.68
C ASN A 154 5.08 0.08 -26.48
N GLY A 155 6.03 -0.36 -27.31
CA GLY A 155 6.87 0.51 -28.12
C GLY A 155 7.97 1.25 -27.33
N MET A 156 8.14 0.94 -26.04
CA MET A 156 9.09 1.60 -25.15
C MET A 156 10.54 1.27 -25.51
N LYS A 157 11.42 2.26 -25.44
CA LYS A 157 12.84 2.16 -25.80
C LYS A 157 13.71 2.89 -24.78
N ALA A 158 14.98 2.50 -24.67
CA ALA A 158 15.94 3.16 -23.78
C ALA A 158 16.08 4.66 -24.10
N SER A 159 15.98 5.04 -25.37
CA SER A 159 16.05 6.43 -25.84
C SER A 159 14.95 7.34 -25.27
N ASP A 160 13.83 6.76 -24.79
CA ASP A 160 12.73 7.53 -24.18
C ASP A 160 13.14 8.14 -22.82
N PHE A 161 14.12 7.50 -22.14
CA PHE A 161 14.65 7.91 -20.84
C PHE A 161 15.99 8.64 -20.93
N GLN A 162 16.81 8.33 -21.93
CA GLN A 162 18.10 8.97 -22.12
C GLN A 162 18.43 9.09 -23.61
N PRO A 163 18.56 10.30 -24.16
CA PRO A 163 18.88 10.48 -25.58
C PRO A 163 20.16 9.73 -25.98
N GLY A 164 20.09 9.00 -27.10
CA GLY A 164 21.20 8.21 -27.62
C GLY A 164 21.39 6.84 -26.96
N ALA A 165 20.71 6.53 -25.85
CA ALA A 165 20.75 5.20 -25.28
C ALA A 165 20.04 4.19 -26.19
N THR A 166 20.70 3.08 -26.47
CA THR A 166 20.19 2.01 -27.35
C THR A 166 19.65 0.82 -26.57
N ASN A 167 20.02 0.69 -25.29
CA ASN A 167 19.67 -0.43 -24.43
C ASN A 167 19.62 0.00 -22.94
N PRO A 168 19.00 -0.82 -22.06
CA PRO A 168 18.89 -0.50 -20.64
C PRO A 168 20.23 -0.34 -19.91
N PHE A 169 21.27 -1.03 -20.35
CA PHE A 169 22.58 -1.02 -19.69
C PHE A 169 23.28 0.35 -19.80
N GLU A 170 22.98 1.11 -20.84
CA GLU A 170 23.50 2.47 -21.07
C GLU A 170 22.78 3.56 -20.25
N LEU A 171 21.64 3.23 -19.64
CA LEU A 171 20.85 4.18 -18.87
C LEU A 171 21.53 4.52 -17.54
N LYS A 172 21.43 5.80 -17.15
CA LYS A 172 21.80 6.28 -15.81
C LYS A 172 20.54 6.66 -15.04
N VAL A 173 20.52 6.29 -13.77
CA VAL A 173 19.40 6.60 -12.86
C VAL A 173 19.58 7.93 -12.13
N GLU A 174 20.81 8.31 -11.83
CA GLU A 174 21.12 9.58 -11.17
C GLU A 174 20.71 10.76 -12.08
N GLY A 175 19.92 11.69 -11.54
CA GLY A 175 19.38 12.83 -12.28
C GLY A 175 18.35 12.47 -13.37
N ASN A 176 17.96 11.20 -13.50
CA ASN A 176 17.00 10.75 -14.51
C ASN A 176 15.59 10.55 -13.94
N GLY A 177 14.91 11.67 -13.69
CA GLY A 177 13.55 11.65 -13.11
C GLY A 177 12.53 10.86 -13.95
N LYS A 178 12.69 10.80 -15.28
CA LYS A 178 11.81 10.00 -16.15
C LYS A 178 11.96 8.51 -15.87
N LEU A 179 13.21 8.03 -15.78
CA LEU A 179 13.49 6.63 -15.48
C LEU A 179 13.08 6.26 -14.06
N GLN A 180 13.37 7.12 -13.08
CA GLN A 180 12.97 6.93 -11.68
C GLN A 180 11.44 6.82 -11.53
N ARG A 181 10.70 7.70 -12.19
CA ARG A 181 9.22 7.67 -12.23
C ARG A 181 8.68 6.41 -12.90
N GLU A 182 9.28 5.96 -14.00
CA GLU A 182 8.84 4.72 -14.66
C GLU A 182 9.14 3.47 -13.81
N LEU A 183 10.27 3.44 -13.10
CA LEU A 183 10.55 2.37 -12.12
C LEU A 183 9.51 2.35 -10.99
N ALA A 184 9.10 3.53 -10.50
CA ALA A 184 8.04 3.66 -9.50
C ALA A 184 6.67 3.17 -10.02
N TYR A 185 6.34 3.54 -11.26
CA TYR A 185 5.12 3.09 -11.95
C TYR A 185 5.05 1.56 -11.96
N TRP A 186 6.09 0.89 -12.46
CA TRP A 186 6.09 -0.56 -12.61
C TRP A 186 6.13 -1.29 -11.26
N TYR A 187 6.88 -0.77 -10.28
CA TYR A 187 6.84 -1.30 -8.92
C TYR A 187 5.42 -1.34 -8.35
N THR A 188 4.66 -0.26 -8.52
CA THR A 188 3.33 -0.14 -7.89
C THR A 188 2.31 -1.14 -8.46
N THR A 189 2.50 -1.57 -9.72
CA THR A 189 1.57 -2.50 -10.39
C THR A 189 1.37 -3.84 -9.66
N GLN A 190 2.31 -4.26 -8.81
CA GLN A 190 2.23 -5.55 -8.08
C GLN A 190 1.04 -5.70 -7.13
N THR A 191 0.36 -4.60 -6.81
CA THR A 191 -0.85 -4.59 -5.97
C THR A 191 -2.14 -4.50 -6.78
N LEU A 192 -2.06 -4.43 -8.12
CA LEU A 192 -3.18 -4.11 -9.01
C LEU A 192 -3.70 -5.31 -9.82
N TYR A 193 -3.16 -6.50 -9.59
CA TYR A 193 -3.59 -7.72 -10.24
C TYR A 193 -3.49 -8.92 -9.30
N GLU A 194 -4.19 -10.00 -9.64
CA GLU A 194 -4.04 -11.27 -8.95
C GLU A 194 -2.72 -11.92 -9.36
N ARG A 195 -1.79 -12.03 -8.41
CA ARG A 195 -0.51 -12.72 -8.61
C ARG A 195 -0.76 -14.15 -9.06
N THR A 196 0.05 -14.63 -10.00
CA THR A 196 0.01 -16.04 -10.41
C THR A 196 0.24 -16.95 -9.20
N PRO A 197 -0.40 -18.13 -9.16
CA PRO A 197 -0.19 -19.08 -8.07
C PRO A 197 1.28 -19.41 -7.87
N GLY A 198 1.65 -19.62 -6.63
CA GLY A 198 2.97 -20.13 -6.29
C GLY A 198 3.20 -21.53 -6.88
N LEU A 199 4.43 -21.78 -7.33
CA LEU A 199 4.80 -23.00 -8.05
C LEU A 199 5.58 -23.96 -7.14
N THR A 200 5.37 -25.25 -7.37
CA THR A 200 6.33 -26.28 -6.92
C THR A 200 7.63 -26.18 -7.73
N PRO A 201 8.76 -26.66 -7.20
CA PRO A 201 10.04 -26.74 -7.93
C PRO A 201 9.94 -27.44 -9.30
N ALA A 202 9.18 -28.53 -9.41
CA ALA A 202 8.98 -29.21 -10.69
C ALA A 202 8.20 -28.35 -11.70
N GLU A 203 7.10 -27.72 -11.26
CA GLU A 203 6.33 -26.78 -12.10
C GLU A 203 7.16 -25.57 -12.51
N LEU A 204 7.93 -24.98 -11.58
CA LEU A 204 8.82 -23.86 -11.84
C LEU A 204 9.81 -24.19 -12.96
N GLY A 205 10.51 -25.33 -12.85
CA GLY A 205 11.49 -25.76 -13.83
C GLY A 205 10.87 -25.97 -15.22
N ALA A 206 9.74 -26.69 -15.29
CA ALA A 206 9.05 -26.98 -16.55
C ALA A 206 8.50 -25.71 -17.22
N GLN A 207 7.79 -24.86 -16.46
CA GLN A 207 7.20 -23.63 -16.99
C GLN A 207 8.27 -22.62 -17.41
N LEU A 208 9.36 -22.50 -16.65
CA LEU A 208 10.46 -21.60 -17.00
C LEU A 208 11.23 -22.10 -18.23
N PHE A 209 11.45 -23.41 -18.36
CA PHE A 209 12.05 -24.01 -19.55
C PHE A 209 11.21 -23.71 -20.81
N ALA A 210 9.89 -23.88 -20.71
CA ALA A 210 8.98 -23.55 -21.80
C ALA A 210 8.98 -22.06 -22.14
N ALA A 211 8.93 -21.18 -21.12
CA ALA A 211 8.90 -19.73 -21.32
C ALA A 211 10.18 -19.20 -21.97
N LEU A 212 11.35 -19.64 -21.52
CA LEU A 212 12.65 -19.20 -22.05
C LEU A 212 12.98 -19.80 -23.43
N GLY A 213 12.28 -20.86 -23.85
CA GLY A 213 12.43 -21.46 -25.17
C GLY A 213 11.66 -20.75 -26.29
N LYS A 214 10.72 -19.86 -25.93
CA LYS A 214 9.91 -19.10 -26.89
C LYS A 214 10.67 -17.88 -27.42
N THR A 215 10.25 -17.39 -28.58
CA THR A 215 10.66 -16.06 -29.04
C THR A 215 10.26 -15.01 -27.99
N PRO A 216 11.19 -14.15 -27.53
CA PRO A 216 10.89 -13.14 -26.51
C PRO A 216 9.70 -12.26 -26.90
N SER A 217 8.77 -12.11 -25.97
CA SER A 217 7.56 -11.31 -26.09
C SER A 217 7.20 -10.73 -24.72
N ALA A 218 6.08 -10.02 -24.64
CA ALA A 218 5.52 -9.58 -23.35
C ALA A 218 5.12 -10.77 -22.43
N ASP A 219 5.15 -12.01 -22.89
CA ASP A 219 4.91 -13.19 -22.04
C ASP A 219 6.15 -13.60 -21.24
N LEU A 220 7.33 -13.01 -21.52
CA LEU A 220 8.54 -13.27 -20.75
C LEU A 220 8.27 -12.95 -19.27
N PRO A 221 8.39 -13.93 -18.36
CA PRO A 221 7.98 -13.74 -16.98
C PRO A 221 9.05 -13.03 -16.16
N THR A 222 8.59 -12.27 -15.18
CA THR A 222 9.38 -11.91 -13.99
C THR A 222 9.39 -13.12 -13.04
N LEU A 223 10.56 -13.45 -12.52
CA LEU A 223 10.74 -14.42 -11.45
C LEU A 223 10.60 -13.70 -10.11
N ALA A 224 9.51 -13.95 -9.40
CA ALA A 224 9.17 -13.31 -8.14
C ALA A 224 9.12 -14.34 -7.02
N PHE A 225 9.71 -14.06 -5.86
CA PHE A 225 9.70 -15.02 -4.75
C PHE A 225 9.79 -14.36 -3.39
N PHE A 226 9.44 -15.13 -2.37
CA PHE A 226 9.58 -14.82 -0.96
C PHE A 226 10.33 -15.96 -0.26
N LYS A 227 10.79 -15.71 0.97
CA LYS A 227 11.21 -16.76 1.90
C LYS A 227 10.01 -17.64 2.28
N LYS A 228 10.27 -18.80 2.90
CA LYS A 228 9.21 -19.76 3.29
C LYS A 228 8.15 -19.18 4.22
N ASP A 229 8.51 -18.18 5.02
CA ASP A 229 7.62 -17.45 5.93
C ASP A 229 6.86 -16.30 5.25
N GLY A 230 7.02 -16.12 3.93
CA GLY A 230 6.39 -15.06 3.15
C GLY A 230 7.10 -13.70 3.22
N LYS A 231 8.24 -13.60 3.92
CA LYS A 231 9.02 -12.38 4.10
C LYS A 231 10.12 -12.21 3.04
N GLY A 232 10.72 -11.00 2.97
CA GLY A 232 11.86 -10.71 2.11
C GLY A 232 11.58 -11.01 0.63
N GLY A 233 10.56 -10.37 0.05
CA GLY A 233 10.24 -10.58 -1.36
C GLY A 233 11.33 -10.04 -2.30
N HIS A 234 11.54 -10.70 -3.44
CA HIS A 234 12.42 -10.20 -4.50
C HIS A 234 11.89 -10.56 -5.89
N ALA A 235 12.19 -9.70 -6.86
CA ALA A 235 11.80 -9.86 -8.25
C ALA A 235 13.03 -9.72 -9.17
N MET A 236 13.19 -10.66 -10.10
CA MET A 236 14.33 -10.78 -11.01
C MET A 236 13.90 -11.29 -12.38
N ASN A 237 14.83 -11.35 -13.34
CA ASN A 237 14.57 -11.93 -14.66
C ASN A 237 15.48 -13.14 -14.89
N ALA A 238 14.89 -14.31 -15.14
CA ALA A 238 15.62 -15.45 -15.67
C ALA A 238 15.85 -15.28 -17.16
N HIS A 239 17.01 -15.73 -17.64
CA HIS A 239 17.36 -15.60 -19.05
C HIS A 239 17.86 -16.87 -19.73
N SER A 240 18.37 -17.84 -18.97
CA SER A 240 18.57 -19.19 -19.49
C SER A 240 18.36 -20.24 -18.40
N ILE A 241 18.09 -21.45 -18.84
CA ILE A 241 17.87 -22.61 -17.96
C ILE A 241 18.45 -23.85 -18.61
N ALA A 242 19.10 -24.69 -17.80
CA ALA A 242 19.66 -25.97 -18.20
C ALA A 242 19.11 -27.09 -17.31
N ALA A 243 18.61 -28.15 -17.94
CA ALA A 243 18.19 -29.36 -17.22
C ALA A 243 19.41 -30.11 -16.69
N THR A 244 19.39 -30.49 -15.42
CA THR A 244 20.43 -31.26 -14.73
C THR A 244 19.89 -32.66 -14.36
N PRO A 245 20.73 -33.60 -13.91
CA PRO A 245 20.25 -34.92 -13.47
C PRO A 245 19.30 -34.90 -12.26
N THR A 246 19.19 -33.78 -11.55
CA THR A 246 18.37 -33.63 -10.34
C THR A 246 17.33 -32.52 -10.45
N GLY A 247 17.38 -31.67 -11.48
CA GLY A 247 16.43 -30.60 -11.71
C GLY A 247 16.95 -29.60 -12.73
N PHE A 248 17.23 -28.36 -12.32
CA PHE A 248 17.59 -27.27 -13.23
C PHE A 248 18.58 -26.27 -12.61
N ASP A 249 19.46 -25.72 -13.44
CA ASP A 249 20.21 -24.50 -13.14
C ASP A 249 19.67 -23.35 -13.98
N VAL A 250 19.29 -22.25 -13.33
CA VAL A 250 18.66 -21.08 -13.94
C VAL A 250 19.61 -19.89 -13.85
N LYS A 251 19.98 -19.30 -14.98
CA LYS A 251 20.74 -18.05 -15.03
C LYS A 251 19.81 -16.86 -14.97
N ILE A 252 20.15 -15.92 -14.09
CA ILE A 252 19.30 -14.79 -13.72
C ILE A 252 20.06 -13.47 -13.79
N TYR A 253 19.34 -12.44 -14.20
CA TYR A 253 19.66 -11.04 -13.96
C TYR A 253 19.04 -10.61 -12.63
N ASP A 254 19.89 -10.36 -11.65
CA ASP A 254 19.50 -9.79 -10.36
C ASP A 254 19.76 -8.27 -10.39
N ASN A 255 18.71 -7.47 -10.25
CA ASN A 255 18.83 -6.01 -10.21
C ASN A 255 19.56 -5.48 -8.97
N ASN A 256 19.82 -6.31 -7.95
CA ASN A 256 20.74 -5.98 -6.86
C ASN A 256 22.21 -6.25 -7.23
N TYR A 257 22.48 -7.12 -8.22
CA TYR A 257 23.82 -7.44 -8.75
C TYR A 257 23.86 -7.28 -10.27
N PRO A 258 23.62 -6.07 -10.80
CA PRO A 258 23.32 -5.83 -12.22
C PRO A 258 24.42 -6.29 -13.20
N ASN A 259 25.66 -6.39 -12.72
CA ASN A 259 26.85 -6.67 -13.52
C ASN A 259 27.36 -8.11 -13.34
N GLU A 260 26.60 -8.97 -12.66
CA GLU A 260 26.95 -10.36 -12.40
C GLU A 260 25.88 -11.30 -12.96
N GLU A 261 26.30 -12.37 -13.65
CA GLU A 261 25.40 -13.49 -13.92
C GLU A 261 25.26 -14.34 -12.66
N ARG A 262 24.04 -14.48 -12.17
CA ARG A 262 23.74 -15.25 -10.95
C ARG A 262 22.98 -16.53 -11.31
N THR A 263 22.98 -17.49 -10.38
CA THR A 263 22.35 -18.81 -10.61
C THR A 263 21.39 -19.13 -9.48
N LEU A 264 20.15 -19.49 -9.84
CA LEU A 264 19.18 -20.16 -8.98
C LEU A 264 19.16 -21.64 -9.34
N THR A 265 19.16 -22.51 -8.33
CA THR A 265 19.13 -23.96 -8.53
C THR A 265 17.77 -24.51 -8.12
N ILE A 266 17.23 -25.42 -8.92
CA ILE A 266 15.99 -26.16 -8.68
C ILE A 266 16.36 -27.63 -8.56
N ASP A 267 16.08 -28.25 -7.41
CA ASP A 267 16.24 -29.68 -7.19
C ASP A 267 14.86 -30.34 -7.10
N THR A 268 14.46 -31.01 -8.18
CA THR A 268 13.15 -31.69 -8.28
C THR A 268 13.08 -32.99 -7.49
N LYS A 269 14.22 -33.53 -7.03
CA LYS A 269 14.25 -34.74 -6.18
C LYS A 269 14.11 -34.38 -4.71
N LYS A 270 14.73 -33.28 -4.29
CA LYS A 270 14.55 -32.70 -2.95
C LYS A 270 13.30 -31.85 -2.84
N ASP A 271 12.69 -31.52 -3.97
CA ASP A 271 11.55 -30.65 -4.07
C ASP A 271 11.84 -29.29 -3.44
N GLU A 272 12.99 -28.70 -3.82
CA GLU A 272 13.48 -27.43 -3.30
C GLU A 272 14.01 -26.54 -4.44
N TRP A 273 13.85 -25.22 -4.31
CA TRP A 273 14.64 -24.25 -5.06
C TRP A 273 15.48 -23.40 -4.10
N ARG A 274 16.64 -22.94 -4.57
CA ARG A 274 17.61 -22.17 -3.75
C ARG A 274 18.25 -21.04 -4.53
N TYR A 275 18.34 -19.88 -3.90
CA TYR A 275 19.10 -18.73 -4.38
C TYR A 275 19.83 -18.03 -3.22
N VAL A 276 21.07 -17.60 -3.46
CA VAL A 276 21.85 -16.79 -2.51
C VAL A 276 22.01 -15.40 -3.08
N GLY A 277 21.42 -14.41 -2.41
CA GLY A 277 21.39 -13.02 -2.82
C GLY A 277 21.65 -12.06 -1.67
N SER A 278 21.32 -10.79 -1.84
CA SER A 278 21.27 -9.77 -0.79
C SER A 278 20.25 -8.71 -1.20
N THR A 279 19.76 -7.94 -0.22
CA THR A 279 18.83 -6.82 -0.47
C THR A 279 19.50 -5.61 -1.13
N THR A 280 20.83 -5.53 -1.09
CA THR A 280 21.66 -4.51 -1.75
C THR A 280 22.94 -5.14 -2.28
N ALA A 281 23.62 -4.50 -3.26
CA ALA A 281 24.82 -5.06 -3.88
C ALA A 281 25.96 -5.34 -2.87
N GLN A 282 26.07 -4.52 -1.82
CA GLN A 282 27.09 -4.61 -0.77
C GLN A 282 26.55 -5.17 0.57
N GLY A 283 25.30 -5.63 0.61
CA GLY A 283 24.66 -6.11 1.83
C GLY A 283 25.10 -7.51 2.24
N GLU A 284 24.63 -7.94 3.43
CA GLU A 284 24.83 -9.31 3.89
C GLU A 284 24.15 -10.30 2.94
N LYS A 285 24.80 -11.44 2.72
CA LYS A 285 24.25 -12.51 1.90
C LYS A 285 23.13 -13.20 2.68
N ASP A 286 22.04 -13.42 1.98
CA ASP A 286 20.85 -14.05 2.49
C ASP A 286 20.45 -15.20 1.58
N GLU A 287 19.85 -16.22 2.19
CA GLU A 287 19.50 -17.45 1.50
C GLU A 287 17.99 -17.54 1.33
N TYR A 288 17.56 -17.62 0.08
CA TYR A 288 16.19 -17.84 -0.31
C TYR A 288 16.01 -19.31 -0.65
N ILE A 289 15.11 -19.96 0.09
CA ILE A 289 14.76 -21.37 -0.07
C ILE A 289 13.25 -21.47 -0.11
N GLY A 290 12.72 -22.27 -1.04
CA GLY A 290 11.31 -22.66 -1.05
C GLY A 290 11.14 -24.09 -1.56
N ASP A 291 9.95 -24.64 -1.37
CA ASP A 291 9.60 -26.04 -1.68
C ASP A 291 8.14 -26.14 -2.14
N ALA A 292 7.66 -27.36 -2.46
CA ALA A 292 6.28 -27.55 -2.90
C ALA A 292 5.22 -27.24 -1.84
N THR A 293 5.59 -27.14 -0.56
CA THR A 293 4.69 -26.74 0.52
C THR A 293 4.64 -25.23 0.61
N SER A 294 5.79 -24.55 0.57
CA SER A 294 5.86 -23.09 0.67
C SER A 294 5.26 -22.40 -0.56
N LYS A 295 5.42 -22.99 -1.76
CA LYS A 295 5.01 -22.42 -3.05
C LYS A 295 5.39 -20.93 -3.15
N SER A 296 6.56 -20.57 -2.63
CA SER A 296 6.94 -19.17 -2.41
C SER A 296 7.62 -18.52 -3.62
N ILE A 297 7.49 -19.10 -4.81
CA ILE A 297 8.07 -18.61 -6.06
C ILE A 297 7.02 -18.61 -7.18
N HIS A 298 7.05 -17.56 -7.98
CA HIS A 298 6.04 -17.22 -8.96
C HIS A 298 6.70 -16.85 -10.28
N LEU A 299 6.07 -17.24 -11.39
CA LEU A 299 6.37 -16.71 -12.72
C LEU A 299 5.23 -15.79 -13.12
N ILE A 300 5.53 -14.50 -13.28
CA ILE A 300 4.50 -13.49 -13.55
C ILE A 300 4.76 -12.86 -14.93
N PRO A 301 3.94 -13.14 -15.95
CA PRO A 301 4.11 -12.56 -17.29
C PRO A 301 4.12 -11.03 -17.29
N THR A 302 4.97 -10.42 -18.12
CA THR A 302 5.02 -8.96 -18.27
C THR A 302 3.68 -8.41 -18.79
N ALA A 303 3.02 -9.14 -19.70
CA ALA A 303 1.73 -8.80 -20.31
C ALA A 303 0.60 -8.55 -19.29
N LEU A 304 0.62 -9.24 -18.13
CA LEU A 304 -0.38 -9.06 -17.07
C LEU A 304 -0.41 -7.63 -16.51
N ARG A 305 0.69 -6.89 -16.66
CA ARG A 305 0.87 -5.52 -16.17
C ARG A 305 0.71 -4.45 -17.26
N LEU A 306 0.65 -4.84 -18.53
CA LEU A 306 0.55 -3.90 -19.65
C LEU A 306 -0.89 -3.44 -19.92
N ARG A 307 -1.88 -4.08 -19.28
CA ARG A 307 -3.29 -3.69 -19.36
C ARG A 307 -3.59 -2.47 -18.50
N LYS A 308 -4.69 -1.81 -18.81
CA LYS A 308 -5.34 -0.86 -17.90
C LYS A 308 -5.91 -1.62 -16.70
N PHE A 309 -5.75 -1.09 -15.49
CA PHE A 309 -6.24 -1.69 -14.26
C PHE A 309 -7.62 -1.14 -13.89
N ASP A 310 -8.43 -1.97 -13.23
CA ASP A 310 -9.70 -1.54 -12.68
C ASP A 310 -9.48 -0.64 -11.47
N CYS A 311 -10.19 0.48 -11.40
CA CYS A 311 -10.13 1.37 -10.25
C CYS A 311 -11.14 0.90 -9.18
N THR A 312 -10.69 0.12 -8.20
CA THR A 312 -11.54 -0.42 -7.13
C THR A 312 -12.00 0.62 -6.11
N PHE A 313 -11.35 1.78 -6.08
CA PHE A 313 -11.64 2.91 -5.19
C PHE A 313 -12.33 4.08 -5.90
N CYS A 314 -12.65 3.95 -7.19
CA CYS A 314 -13.41 4.98 -7.91
C CYS A 314 -14.92 4.71 -7.84
N GLY A 315 -15.71 5.77 -7.98
CA GLY A 315 -17.17 5.69 -8.03
C GLY A 315 -17.80 6.78 -7.18
N ASN A 316 -19.08 7.10 -7.39
CA ASN A 316 -19.74 8.12 -6.60
C ASN A 316 -20.40 7.50 -5.37
N VAL A 317 -20.14 8.05 -4.19
CA VAL A 317 -20.91 7.70 -2.99
C VAL A 317 -22.31 8.29 -3.06
N GLN A 318 -23.31 7.50 -2.66
CA GLN A 318 -24.70 7.94 -2.58
C GLN A 318 -25.08 8.22 -1.13
N PRO A 319 -25.68 9.38 -0.82
CA PRO A 319 -26.11 9.69 0.55
C PRO A 319 -27.01 8.58 1.11
N GLY A 320 -26.65 8.06 2.29
CA GLY A 320 -27.41 7.04 3.00
C GLY A 320 -27.26 5.61 2.47
N ALA A 321 -26.46 5.36 1.42
CA ALA A 321 -26.16 4.02 0.94
C ALA A 321 -24.76 3.58 1.39
N PRO A 322 -24.59 2.35 1.92
CA PRO A 322 -23.27 1.84 2.26
C PRO A 322 -22.43 1.63 0.98
N PRO A 323 -21.11 1.90 1.01
CA PRO A 323 -20.21 1.59 -0.10
C PRO A 323 -20.20 0.09 -0.41
N THR A 324 -20.08 -0.22 -1.70
CA THR A 324 -19.95 -1.60 -2.20
C THR A 324 -18.53 -1.88 -2.69
N GLY A 325 -18.21 -3.15 -2.93
CA GLY A 325 -16.93 -3.56 -3.50
C GLY A 325 -15.89 -3.87 -2.43
N VAL A 326 -14.63 -3.53 -2.74
CA VAL A 326 -13.47 -3.80 -1.88
C VAL A 326 -12.97 -2.47 -1.32
N ARG A 327 -12.67 -2.44 -0.03
CA ARG A 327 -11.83 -1.38 0.56
C ARG A 327 -10.41 -1.89 0.73
N GLN A 328 -9.45 -1.02 0.44
CA GLN A 328 -8.02 -1.27 0.67
C GLN A 328 -7.58 -0.50 1.92
N ILE A 329 -6.83 -1.18 2.79
CA ILE A 329 -6.21 -0.59 3.98
C ILE A 329 -4.70 -0.76 3.84
N ARG A 330 -3.96 0.34 3.99
CA ARG A 330 -2.49 0.37 3.94
C ARG A 330 -1.97 1.08 5.18
N LEU A 331 -0.97 0.49 5.82
CA LEU A 331 -0.22 1.12 6.91
C LEU A 331 1.22 1.33 6.44
N ASN A 332 1.60 2.59 6.26
CA ASN A 332 3.00 2.95 6.09
C ASN A 332 3.59 3.21 7.48
N SER A 333 4.20 2.19 8.08
CA SER A 333 4.78 2.23 9.43
C SER A 333 5.93 1.23 9.59
N ARG A 334 6.65 1.30 10.71
CA ARG A 334 7.49 0.19 11.22
C ARG A 334 6.72 -0.75 12.15
N GLY A 335 5.52 -0.37 12.59
CA GLY A 335 4.59 -1.21 13.34
C GLY A 335 3.72 -2.04 12.39
N HIS A 336 2.66 -2.63 12.93
CA HIS A 336 1.74 -3.49 12.18
C HIS A 336 0.28 -3.04 12.28
N ALA A 337 -0.56 -3.48 11.34
CA ALA A 337 -2.01 -3.31 11.44
C ALA A 337 -2.70 -4.64 11.80
N LEU A 338 -3.76 -4.54 12.61
CA LEU A 338 -4.70 -5.64 12.85
C LEU A 338 -6.14 -5.13 12.69
N ILE A 339 -6.79 -5.58 11.62
CA ILE A 339 -8.18 -5.28 11.31
C ILE A 339 -9.06 -6.34 11.97
N THR A 340 -10.11 -5.91 12.68
CA THR A 340 -11.07 -6.77 13.36
C THR A 340 -12.50 -6.40 12.93
N ASP A 341 -13.29 -7.40 12.53
CA ASP A 341 -14.71 -7.22 12.20
C ASP A 341 -15.59 -7.34 13.47
N PRO A 342 -16.91 -7.02 13.40
CA PRO A 342 -17.80 -7.06 14.56
C PRO A 342 -18.03 -8.48 15.11
N ALA A 343 -17.71 -9.52 14.33
CA ALA A 343 -17.74 -10.91 14.76
C ALA A 343 -16.43 -11.35 15.45
N GLY A 344 -15.45 -10.44 15.58
CA GLY A 344 -14.15 -10.70 16.19
C GLY A 344 -13.16 -11.41 15.26
N LYS A 345 -13.47 -11.54 13.96
CA LYS A 345 -12.54 -12.13 12.99
C LYS A 345 -11.49 -11.11 12.57
N ARG A 346 -10.28 -11.59 12.33
CA ARG A 346 -9.10 -10.75 12.18
C ARG A 346 -8.45 -10.85 10.80
N LEU A 347 -7.84 -9.76 10.36
CA LEU A 347 -6.95 -9.69 9.20
C LEU A 347 -5.75 -8.80 9.57
N GLY A 348 -4.54 -9.29 9.38
CA GLY A 348 -3.32 -8.54 9.69
C GLY A 348 -2.43 -9.26 10.70
N TYR A 349 -1.48 -8.56 11.31
CA TYR A 349 -0.54 -9.22 12.24
C TYR A 349 -1.12 -9.31 13.65
N ALA A 350 -1.20 -10.54 14.15
CA ALA A 350 -1.51 -10.84 15.54
C ALA A 350 -0.36 -11.65 16.14
N ASN A 351 0.25 -11.13 17.21
CA ASN A 351 1.40 -11.76 17.88
C ASN A 351 2.56 -12.10 16.93
N GLY A 352 2.84 -11.21 15.96
CA GLY A 352 3.90 -11.39 14.98
C GLY A 352 3.60 -12.36 13.83
N ALA A 353 2.39 -12.94 13.77
CA ALA A 353 1.94 -13.79 12.68
C ALA A 353 0.82 -13.12 11.88
N LEU A 354 0.89 -13.21 10.56
CA LEU A 354 -0.17 -12.75 9.66
C LEU A 354 -1.37 -13.70 9.75
N VAL A 355 -2.54 -13.18 10.13
CA VAL A 355 -3.81 -13.91 10.18
C VAL A 355 -4.79 -13.37 9.14
N ASN A 356 -5.66 -14.24 8.63
CA ASN A 356 -6.77 -13.87 7.74
C ASN A 356 -7.98 -14.78 8.00
N GLU A 357 -8.89 -14.29 8.84
CA GLU A 357 -10.08 -15.00 9.31
C GLU A 357 -11.36 -14.39 8.69
N ILE A 358 -11.27 -13.18 8.13
CA ILE A 358 -12.39 -12.45 7.54
C ILE A 358 -12.70 -13.03 6.15
N ALA A 359 -13.96 -13.41 5.91
CA ALA A 359 -14.37 -14.01 4.65
C ALA A 359 -14.25 -13.02 3.48
N GLY A 360 -13.67 -13.47 2.37
CA GLY A 360 -13.44 -12.63 1.18
C GLY A 360 -12.31 -11.61 1.33
N ALA A 361 -11.64 -11.55 2.48
CA ALA A 361 -10.49 -10.68 2.68
C ALA A 361 -9.18 -11.28 2.16
N LYS A 362 -8.23 -10.40 1.81
CA LYS A 362 -6.90 -10.76 1.32
C LYS A 362 -5.84 -9.89 1.98
N ALA A 363 -4.67 -10.47 2.25
CA ALA A 363 -3.46 -9.73 2.56
C ALA A 363 -2.51 -9.86 1.36
N ARG A 364 -2.24 -8.74 0.67
CA ARG A 364 -1.32 -8.70 -0.47
C ARG A 364 0.06 -8.27 -0.01
N THR A 365 0.96 -9.23 0.15
CA THR A 365 2.38 -8.96 0.37
C THR A 365 3.01 -8.37 -0.89
N VAL A 366 3.86 -7.36 -0.74
CA VAL A 366 4.63 -6.79 -1.85
C VAL A 366 6.03 -7.41 -1.91
N LEU A 367 6.56 -7.56 -3.12
CA LEU A 367 7.90 -8.05 -3.38
C LEU A 367 8.92 -7.00 -2.95
N ASN A 368 9.42 -7.13 -1.73
CA ASN A 368 10.42 -6.23 -1.20
C ASN A 368 11.39 -6.88 -0.20
N GLY A 369 12.66 -6.49 -0.29
CA GLY A 369 13.70 -6.95 0.62
C GLY A 369 13.81 -6.07 1.86
N SER A 370 14.10 -6.68 3.02
CA SER A 370 14.32 -5.97 4.29
C SER A 370 15.65 -5.19 4.28
N ARG A 371 15.66 -3.97 3.72
CA ARG A 371 16.85 -3.08 3.66
C ARG A 371 17.19 -2.43 5.01
N GLY A 372 17.34 -3.23 6.06
CA GLY A 372 17.44 -2.73 7.44
C GLY A 372 16.14 -2.09 7.96
N ARG A 373 15.03 -2.37 7.29
CA ARG A 373 13.67 -2.04 7.71
C ARG A 373 12.89 -3.35 7.93
N PRO A 374 11.87 -3.36 8.81
CA PRO A 374 10.87 -4.42 8.81
C PRO A 374 10.33 -4.66 7.40
N ASP A 375 9.89 -5.88 7.10
CA ASP A 375 9.17 -6.12 5.85
C ASP A 375 7.98 -5.15 5.73
N PRO A 376 7.65 -4.69 4.51
CA PRO A 376 6.48 -3.84 4.31
C PRO A 376 5.22 -4.51 4.86
N GLU A 377 4.38 -3.70 5.50
CA GLU A 377 3.03 -4.12 5.82
C GLU A 377 2.30 -4.53 4.53
N PRO A 378 1.56 -5.66 4.51
CA PRO A 378 0.69 -6.01 3.40
C PRO A 378 -0.33 -4.92 3.09
N THR A 379 -0.74 -4.82 1.82
CA THR A 379 -2.01 -4.15 1.50
C THR A 379 -3.14 -5.09 1.89
N TYR A 380 -4.04 -4.64 2.76
CA TYR A 380 -5.20 -5.42 3.18
C TYR A 380 -6.40 -5.07 2.31
N GLU A 381 -7.07 -6.08 1.80
CA GLU A 381 -8.30 -5.96 1.03
C GLU A 381 -9.42 -6.69 1.76
N LEU A 382 -10.58 -6.07 1.87
CA LEU A 382 -11.74 -6.69 2.50
C LEU A 382 -13.03 -6.15 1.90
N PRO A 383 -14.12 -6.91 1.94
CA PRO A 383 -15.42 -6.43 1.51
C PRO A 383 -15.82 -5.13 2.23
N ALA A 384 -16.38 -4.19 1.47
CA ALA A 384 -16.98 -2.98 2.02
C ALA A 384 -18.30 -3.30 2.77
N GLY A 385 -18.89 -2.29 3.41
CA GLY A 385 -20.21 -2.41 4.04
C GLY A 385 -20.22 -3.13 5.40
N THR A 386 -19.07 -3.31 6.05
CA THR A 386 -18.98 -3.83 7.42
C THR A 386 -18.17 -2.89 8.30
N ASP A 387 -18.61 -2.63 9.53
CA ASP A 387 -17.81 -1.89 10.52
C ASP A 387 -16.46 -2.59 10.74
N THR A 388 -15.40 -1.82 10.93
CA THR A 388 -14.07 -2.38 11.26
C THR A 388 -13.35 -1.54 12.28
N THR A 389 -12.65 -2.23 13.18
CA THR A 389 -11.63 -1.63 14.04
C THR A 389 -10.27 -2.02 13.50
N ILE A 390 -9.41 -1.03 13.24
CA ILE A 390 -8.04 -1.19 12.78
C ILE A 390 -7.15 -0.79 13.94
N THR A 391 -6.41 -1.73 14.51
CA THR A 391 -5.39 -1.44 15.51
C THR A 391 -4.06 -1.18 14.80
N VAL A 392 -3.46 -0.02 15.06
CA VAL A 392 -2.08 0.30 14.68
C VAL A 392 -1.19 -0.09 15.87
N ASP A 393 -0.40 -1.14 15.70
CA ASP A 393 0.33 -1.83 16.77
C ASP A 393 1.84 -1.53 16.75
N GLY A 394 2.29 -0.76 17.75
CA GLY A 394 3.68 -0.42 18.00
C GLY A 394 4.40 -1.39 18.95
N ALA A 395 3.82 -2.52 19.35
CA ALA A 395 4.41 -3.44 20.32
C ALA A 395 5.78 -4.00 19.92
N GLY A 396 6.04 -4.13 18.62
CA GLY A 396 7.33 -4.59 18.08
C GLY A 396 8.38 -3.49 17.88
N LEU A 397 8.04 -2.22 18.13
CA LEU A 397 8.93 -1.10 17.86
C LEU A 397 10.01 -0.95 18.93
N THR A 398 11.20 -0.54 18.49
CA THR A 398 12.32 -0.15 19.37
C THR A 398 12.56 1.35 19.42
N ALA A 399 11.92 2.10 18.52
CA ALA A 399 11.94 3.55 18.42
C ALA A 399 10.61 4.01 17.80
N GLU A 400 10.28 5.28 18.01
CA GLU A 400 9.09 5.90 17.41
C GLU A 400 9.08 5.74 15.88
N SER A 401 7.89 5.54 15.32
CA SER A 401 7.65 5.46 13.89
C SER A 401 6.58 6.44 13.47
N LYS A 402 6.95 7.45 12.67
CA LYS A 402 5.97 8.25 11.92
C LYS A 402 5.15 7.32 11.02
N SER A 403 3.85 7.27 11.24
CA SER A 403 2.96 6.29 10.62
C SER A 403 1.78 6.95 9.93
N THR A 404 1.36 6.38 8.80
CA THR A 404 0.15 6.77 8.08
C THR A 404 -0.71 5.54 7.86
N LEU A 405 -1.99 5.61 8.26
CA LEU A 405 -3.00 4.63 7.89
C LEU A 405 -3.88 5.24 6.80
N THR A 406 -3.97 4.56 5.65
CA THR A 406 -4.82 4.97 4.53
C THR A 406 -5.91 3.92 4.28
N VAL A 407 -7.16 4.36 4.17
CA VAL A 407 -8.30 3.49 3.82
C VAL A 407 -9.00 4.07 2.60
N VAL A 408 -8.91 3.39 1.46
CA VAL A 408 -9.62 3.77 0.24
C VAL A 408 -10.69 2.74 -0.12
N GLY A 409 -11.88 3.19 -0.47
CA GLY A 409 -12.96 2.38 -1.01
C GLY A 409 -13.64 3.09 -2.17
N SER A 410 -14.64 2.47 -2.80
CA SER A 410 -15.32 3.03 -3.97
C SER A 410 -15.92 4.40 -3.64
N GLY A 411 -15.24 5.46 -4.09
CA GLY A 411 -15.65 6.84 -3.93
C GLY A 411 -15.38 7.49 -2.59
N TYR A 412 -14.62 6.86 -1.68
CA TYR A 412 -14.31 7.47 -0.40
C TYR A 412 -12.91 7.12 0.10
N THR A 413 -12.38 7.98 0.98
CA THR A 413 -11.12 7.78 1.69
C THR A 413 -11.25 8.20 3.15
N VAL A 414 -10.53 7.51 4.02
CA VAL A 414 -10.43 7.76 5.46
C VAL A 414 -8.99 7.51 5.86
N ASP A 415 -8.29 8.55 6.28
CA ASP A 415 -6.86 8.46 6.56
C ASP A 415 -6.52 9.10 7.90
N VAL A 416 -5.47 8.56 8.54
CA VAL A 416 -4.84 9.16 9.71
C VAL A 416 -3.37 9.29 9.39
N GLU A 417 -2.93 10.53 9.16
CA GLU A 417 -1.54 10.85 8.87
C GLU A 417 -0.79 11.31 10.11
N ASP A 418 0.54 11.17 10.07
CA ASP A 418 1.45 11.72 11.06
C ASP A 418 1.29 11.16 12.49
N ILE A 419 0.83 9.91 12.62
CA ILE A 419 0.79 9.18 13.90
C ILE A 419 2.21 9.01 14.42
N ALA A 420 2.47 9.43 15.66
CA ALA A 420 3.77 9.32 16.33
C ALA A 420 3.83 8.00 17.13
N LEU A 421 3.79 6.87 16.40
CA LEU A 421 3.62 5.56 17.01
C LEU A 421 4.85 5.15 17.84
N SER A 422 4.70 5.17 19.16
CA SER A 422 5.75 4.85 20.13
C SER A 422 5.91 3.34 20.36
N PRO A 423 7.08 2.88 20.86
CA PRO A 423 7.26 1.51 21.36
C PRO A 423 6.19 1.09 22.36
N GLY A 424 5.47 0.00 22.05
CA GLY A 424 4.39 -0.52 22.91
C GLY A 424 3.04 0.16 22.75
N GLN A 425 2.95 1.29 22.03
CA GLN A 425 1.69 2.01 21.81
C GLN A 425 0.76 1.21 20.89
N LYS A 426 -0.55 1.37 21.12
CA LYS A 426 -1.60 0.87 20.24
C LYS A 426 -2.66 1.94 20.07
N ASP A 427 -2.90 2.31 18.83
CA ASP A 427 -3.98 3.24 18.48
C ASP A 427 -5.06 2.48 17.72
N THR A 428 -6.29 2.98 17.74
CA THR A 428 -7.40 2.34 17.04
C THR A 428 -8.11 3.31 16.12
N ILE A 429 -8.37 2.86 14.90
CA ILE A 429 -9.23 3.54 13.93
C ILE A 429 -10.47 2.69 13.75
N VAL A 430 -11.65 3.22 14.06
CA VAL A 430 -12.92 2.60 13.70
C VAL A 430 -13.41 3.23 12.41
N VAL A 431 -13.69 2.40 11.39
CA VAL A 431 -14.34 2.83 10.14
C VAL A 431 -15.69 2.13 10.07
N ARG A 432 -16.77 2.91 10.00
CA ARG A 432 -18.14 2.35 9.92
C ARG A 432 -18.46 1.82 8.53
N ALA A 433 -19.44 0.93 8.47
CA ALA A 433 -19.96 0.34 7.24
C ALA A 433 -20.42 1.38 6.21
N SER A 434 -20.81 2.59 6.65
CA SER A 434 -21.19 3.69 5.77
C SER A 434 -20.02 4.31 5.01
N GLY A 435 -18.77 4.09 5.43
CA GLY A 435 -17.58 4.77 4.87
C GLY A 435 -17.50 6.27 5.18
N THR A 436 -18.49 6.83 5.87
CA THR A 436 -18.60 8.27 6.18
C THR A 436 -18.33 8.62 7.64
N VAL A 437 -18.03 7.62 8.47
CA VAL A 437 -17.71 7.81 9.88
C VAL A 437 -16.40 7.13 10.20
N MET A 438 -15.47 7.91 10.77
CA MET A 438 -14.23 7.42 11.33
C MET A 438 -14.06 7.87 12.78
N GLU A 439 -13.36 7.08 13.58
CA GLU A 439 -13.03 7.40 14.97
C GLU A 439 -11.59 6.97 15.22
N TYR A 440 -10.72 7.91 15.57
CA TYR A 440 -9.34 7.67 15.97
C TYR A 440 -9.23 7.75 17.48
N THR A 441 -8.63 6.76 18.12
CA THR A 441 -8.36 6.75 19.56
C THR A 441 -6.89 6.43 19.80
N THR A 442 -6.25 7.24 20.63
CA THR A 442 -4.87 7.08 21.09
C THR A 442 -4.80 7.22 22.61
N GLN A 443 -3.79 6.60 23.23
CA GLN A 443 -3.49 6.82 24.65
C GLN A 443 -2.42 7.88 24.89
N GLN A 444 -1.74 8.34 23.84
CA GLN A 444 -0.69 9.35 23.92
C GLN A 444 -1.25 10.74 23.65
N ALA A 445 -0.52 11.78 24.07
CA ALA A 445 -0.73 13.13 23.58
C ALA A 445 -0.10 13.24 22.19
N GLU A 446 -0.92 13.04 21.15
CA GLU A 446 -0.53 13.23 19.76
C GLU A 446 -1.69 13.84 18.98
N THR A 447 -1.36 14.57 17.92
CA THR A 447 -2.31 15.35 17.12
C THR A 447 -2.14 14.98 15.64
N PRO A 448 -2.57 13.78 15.23
CA PRO A 448 -2.48 13.38 13.83
C PRO A 448 -3.43 14.22 12.97
N THR A 449 -3.19 14.22 11.66
CA THR A 449 -4.15 14.77 10.69
C THR A 449 -5.15 13.70 10.31
N LEU A 450 -6.44 13.96 10.55
CA LEU A 450 -7.52 13.07 10.14
C LEU A 450 -8.08 13.56 8.81
N ILE A 451 -8.23 12.66 7.84
CA ILE A 451 -8.68 12.99 6.50
C ILE A 451 -9.92 12.18 6.17
N VAL A 452 -10.96 12.84 5.66
CA VAL A 452 -12.11 12.20 5.04
C VAL A 452 -12.30 12.74 3.63
N GLY A 453 -12.59 11.88 2.68
CA GLY A 453 -12.90 12.32 1.33
C GLY A 453 -14.00 11.51 0.67
N ILE A 454 -14.75 12.17 -0.20
CA ILE A 454 -15.86 11.59 -0.95
C ILE A 454 -15.88 12.08 -2.39
N GLN A 455 -16.22 11.16 -3.28
CA GLN A 455 -16.54 11.44 -4.68
C GLN A 455 -18.05 11.49 -4.84
N THR A 456 -18.59 12.56 -5.45
CA THR A 456 -20.03 12.73 -5.63
C THR A 456 -20.42 12.86 -7.10
N ALA A 457 -21.71 13.08 -7.37
CA ALA A 457 -22.17 13.31 -8.74
C ALA A 457 -21.82 14.70 -9.28
N THR A 458 -21.45 15.66 -8.42
CA THR A 458 -21.19 17.05 -8.80
C THR A 458 -19.76 17.46 -8.47
N ASP A 459 -19.46 17.57 -7.18
CA ASP A 459 -18.17 18.00 -6.66
C ASP A 459 -17.66 16.95 -5.67
N ASP A 460 -16.38 16.65 -5.77
CA ASP A 460 -15.70 15.80 -4.81
C ASP A 460 -15.12 16.65 -3.70
N TYR A 461 -15.02 16.09 -2.50
CA TYR A 461 -14.51 16.79 -1.32
C TYR A 461 -13.43 15.96 -0.63
N LEU A 462 -12.34 16.60 -0.22
CA LEU A 462 -11.36 16.07 0.72
C LEU A 462 -11.26 17.08 1.86
N ILE A 463 -11.46 16.64 3.09
CA ILE A 463 -11.45 17.49 4.28
C ILE A 463 -10.40 16.94 5.24
N GLU A 464 -9.42 17.77 5.58
CA GLU A 464 -8.38 17.47 6.57
C GLU A 464 -8.70 18.23 7.86
N ILE A 465 -8.63 17.53 8.99
CA ILE A 465 -8.85 18.05 10.33
C ILE A 465 -7.60 17.77 11.16
N HIS A 466 -7.00 18.84 11.67
CA HIS A 466 -6.00 18.75 12.72
C HIS A 466 -6.63 19.25 14.02
N VAL A 467 -6.57 18.43 15.08
CA VAL A 467 -7.06 18.83 16.40
C VAL A 467 -5.86 19.22 17.23
N SER A 468 -5.81 20.46 17.71
CA SER A 468 -4.78 20.85 18.67
C SER A 468 -5.30 20.62 20.10
N SER A 469 -4.73 19.64 20.78
CA SER A 469 -4.93 19.42 22.21
C SER A 469 -3.68 18.81 22.84
N ASP A 470 -3.29 19.28 24.03
CA ASP A 470 -2.08 18.82 24.73
C ASP A 470 -2.35 17.65 25.71
N THR A 471 -3.44 16.91 25.52
CA THR A 471 -3.91 15.91 26.49
C THR A 471 -3.64 14.49 26.03
N ASN A 472 -3.21 13.64 26.95
CA ASN A 472 -3.11 12.20 26.71
C ASN A 472 -4.51 11.60 26.59
N GLY A 473 -4.69 10.60 25.73
CA GLY A 473 -5.90 9.80 25.74
C GLY A 473 -7.06 10.43 24.97
N GLN A 474 -6.84 10.86 23.72
CA GLN A 474 -7.89 11.49 22.91
C GLN A 474 -8.63 10.48 22.05
N THR A 475 -9.93 10.72 21.84
CA THR A 475 -10.71 10.15 20.74
C THR A 475 -11.23 11.26 19.85
N VAL A 476 -10.91 11.24 18.56
CA VAL A 476 -11.43 12.17 17.56
C VAL A 476 -12.32 11.39 16.59
N LYS A 477 -13.58 11.79 16.50
CA LYS A 477 -14.57 11.19 15.60
C LYS A 477 -14.99 12.20 14.55
N LEU A 478 -14.93 11.79 13.29
CA LEU A 478 -15.42 12.54 12.14
C LEU A 478 -16.67 11.85 11.58
N GLU A 479 -17.75 12.61 11.41
CA GLU A 479 -19.02 12.14 10.84
C GLU A 479 -19.43 13.01 9.67
N LEU A 480 -19.31 12.47 8.46
CA LEU A 480 -19.63 13.16 7.24
C LEU A 480 -21.12 12.99 6.90
N ASP A 481 -21.86 14.09 6.98
CA ASP A 481 -23.24 14.22 6.50
C ASP A 481 -23.23 14.79 5.07
N GLN A 482 -23.06 13.88 4.11
CA GLN A 482 -23.06 14.22 2.69
C GLN A 482 -24.36 14.90 2.25
N ALA A 483 -25.50 14.54 2.83
CA ALA A 483 -26.81 15.04 2.39
C ALA A 483 -26.97 16.54 2.71
N ASN A 484 -26.42 16.98 3.84
CA ASN A 484 -26.50 18.37 4.28
C ASN A 484 -25.19 19.15 4.09
N GLY A 485 -24.14 18.53 3.53
CA GLY A 485 -22.85 19.16 3.31
C GLY A 485 -22.16 19.58 4.60
N ARG A 486 -22.21 18.71 5.62
CA ARG A 486 -21.63 18.95 6.96
C ARG A 486 -20.64 17.87 7.36
N LEU A 487 -19.55 18.28 8.00
CA LEU A 487 -18.64 17.36 8.70
C LEU A 487 -18.69 17.66 10.19
N LYS A 488 -19.23 16.73 10.98
CA LYS A 488 -19.22 16.83 12.44
C LYS A 488 -17.92 16.27 13.00
N VAL A 489 -17.27 17.05 13.86
CA VAL A 489 -16.07 16.70 14.61
C VAL A 489 -16.45 16.59 16.09
N THR A 490 -16.16 15.44 16.68
CA THR A 490 -16.36 15.16 18.10
C THR A 490 -15.02 14.80 18.70
N VAL A 491 -14.63 15.47 19.78
CA VAL A 491 -13.38 15.22 20.49
C VAL A 491 -13.72 14.82 21.93
N ASP A 492 -13.21 13.66 22.35
CA ASP A 492 -13.40 13.09 23.68
C ASP A 492 -12.04 12.78 24.32
N GLY A 493 -12.00 12.65 25.65
CA GLY A 493 -10.81 12.21 26.39
C GLY A 493 -9.74 13.28 26.65
N HIS A 494 -10.03 14.55 26.36
CA HIS A 494 -9.16 15.67 26.72
C HIS A 494 -9.53 16.29 28.08
N ASP A 495 -8.57 16.40 29.00
CA ASP A 495 -8.77 16.98 30.34
C ASP A 495 -9.11 18.49 30.27
N THR A 496 -10.36 18.86 30.60
CA THR A 496 -10.90 20.20 30.98
C THR A 496 -10.60 21.44 30.13
N GLY A 497 -9.63 21.40 29.22
CA GLY A 497 -9.24 22.50 28.34
C GLY A 497 -10.02 22.45 27.05
N ASP A 498 -10.32 23.62 26.52
CA ASP A 498 -10.92 23.78 25.21
C ASP A 498 -9.94 23.30 24.12
N TYR A 499 -10.45 22.92 22.94
CA TYR A 499 -9.64 22.49 21.80
C TYR A 499 -9.87 23.38 20.59
N ASP A 500 -8.91 23.37 19.67
CA ASP A 500 -8.96 24.12 18.41
C ASP A 500 -8.82 23.16 17.21
N LEU A 501 -9.23 23.64 16.03
CA LEU A 501 -9.26 22.87 14.79
C LEU A 501 -8.57 23.64 13.66
N ASP A 502 -7.57 23.02 13.04
CA ASP A 502 -7.17 23.44 11.69
C ASP A 502 -8.07 22.70 10.69
N VAL A 503 -8.58 23.44 9.72
CA VAL A 503 -9.52 22.94 8.71
C VAL A 503 -8.98 23.21 7.31
N VAL A 504 -8.83 22.14 6.53
CA VAL A 504 -8.54 22.24 5.10
C VAL A 504 -9.63 21.55 4.31
N VAL A 505 -10.16 22.23 3.30
CA VAL A 505 -11.20 21.69 2.40
C VAL A 505 -10.74 21.84 0.96
N HIS A 506 -10.63 20.72 0.27
CA HIS A 506 -10.51 20.67 -1.18
C HIS A 506 -11.89 20.41 -1.78
N ARG A 507 -12.31 21.24 -2.74
CA ARG A 507 -13.46 20.97 -3.61
C ARG A 507 -12.95 20.75 -5.02
N ILE A 508 -13.24 19.59 -5.59
CA ILE A 508 -12.82 19.22 -6.94
C ILE A 508 -14.07 19.10 -7.80
N GLY A 509 -14.22 20.01 -8.74
CA GLY A 509 -15.42 20.11 -9.58
C GLY A 509 -15.11 20.45 -11.02
N ALA A 510 -16.14 20.86 -11.77
CA ALA A 510 -16.02 21.16 -13.20
C ALA A 510 -15.00 22.27 -13.53
N SER A 511 -14.73 23.19 -12.59
CA SER A 511 -13.77 24.30 -12.73
C SER A 511 -12.34 23.95 -12.32
N GLY A 512 -12.09 22.74 -11.82
CA GLY A 512 -10.80 22.32 -11.27
C GLY A 512 -10.87 22.14 -9.76
N GLU A 513 -9.74 22.39 -9.09
CA GLU A 513 -9.61 22.33 -7.64
C GLU A 513 -9.75 23.72 -7.02
N GLU A 514 -10.57 23.82 -5.98
CA GLU A 514 -10.64 24.96 -5.06
C GLU A 514 -10.16 24.50 -3.69
N LEU A 515 -9.50 25.39 -2.95
CA LEU A 515 -8.88 25.08 -1.67
C LEU A 515 -9.18 26.16 -0.64
N PHE A 516 -9.66 25.71 0.52
CA PHE A 516 -9.84 26.51 1.71
C PHE A 516 -8.86 26.03 2.78
N GLU A 517 -8.10 26.94 3.40
CA GLU A 517 -7.23 26.63 4.55
C GLU A 517 -7.54 27.61 5.69
N HIS A 518 -7.72 27.08 6.89
CA HIS A 518 -7.86 27.87 8.12
C HIS A 518 -7.10 27.18 9.26
N GLU A 519 -6.03 27.82 9.74
CA GLU A 519 -5.35 27.44 10.98
C GLU A 519 -6.19 27.93 12.17
N GLY A 520 -6.27 27.11 13.21
CA GLY A 520 -7.03 27.36 14.42
C GLY A 520 -6.72 28.71 15.04
N ASP A 521 -7.76 29.33 15.61
CA ASP A 521 -7.63 30.59 16.31
C ASP A 521 -8.51 30.66 17.57
N THR A 522 -8.25 31.68 18.38
CA THR A 522 -8.96 31.92 19.65
C THR A 522 -10.49 32.04 19.53
N GLY A 523 -11.03 32.20 18.32
CA GLY A 523 -12.46 32.25 18.04
C GLY A 523 -13.12 30.87 17.96
N ILE A 524 -12.40 29.81 17.62
CA ILE A 524 -12.92 28.44 17.55
C ILE A 524 -13.13 27.89 18.96
N ASN A 525 -12.04 27.74 19.74
CA ASN A 525 -12.01 27.40 21.17
C ASN A 525 -13.22 26.58 21.67
N ILE A 526 -13.30 25.30 21.30
CA ILE A 526 -14.46 24.44 21.55
C ILE A 526 -14.34 23.81 22.94
N PRO A 527 -15.36 23.94 23.81
CA PRO A 527 -15.31 23.39 25.17
C PRO A 527 -15.17 21.88 25.22
N SER A 528 -14.61 21.38 26.32
CA SER A 528 -14.55 19.95 26.60
C SER A 528 -15.92 19.30 26.63
N GLY A 529 -16.08 18.25 25.83
CA GLY A 529 -17.35 17.57 25.60
C GLY A 529 -18.20 18.20 24.50
N GLY A 530 -17.84 19.38 23.98
CA GLY A 530 -18.51 20.01 22.85
C GLY A 530 -18.32 19.27 21.53
N THR A 531 -18.97 19.76 20.48
CA THR A 531 -18.78 19.29 19.10
C THR A 531 -18.81 20.47 18.13
N ALA A 532 -18.16 20.30 16.98
CA ALA A 532 -18.21 21.27 15.90
C ALA A 532 -18.71 20.65 14.60
N SER A 533 -19.39 21.44 13.77
CA SER A 533 -19.93 21.02 12.48
C SER A 533 -19.47 22.02 11.41
N ILE A 534 -18.68 21.53 10.46
CA ILE A 534 -18.11 22.31 9.36
C ILE A 534 -19.08 22.26 8.18
N ALA A 535 -19.66 23.40 7.81
CA ALA A 535 -20.63 23.51 6.70
C ALA A 535 -19.95 23.58 5.32
N TYR A 536 -19.15 22.57 4.97
CA TYR A 536 -18.35 22.56 3.74
C TYR A 536 -19.20 22.66 2.45
N GLY A 537 -20.43 22.14 2.45
CA GLY A 537 -21.32 22.20 1.28
C GLY A 537 -21.88 23.59 1.01
N ALA A 538 -21.83 24.50 1.99
CA ALA A 538 -22.23 25.90 1.83
C ALA A 538 -21.08 26.81 1.36
N TRP A 539 -19.85 26.28 1.28
CA TRP A 539 -18.69 27.03 0.86
C TRP A 539 -18.82 27.50 -0.59
N THR A 540 -18.59 28.79 -0.85
CA THR A 540 -18.77 29.38 -2.18
C THR A 540 -17.54 29.28 -3.08
N GLY A 541 -16.42 28.73 -2.60
CA GLY A 541 -15.15 28.64 -3.33
C GLY A 541 -14.08 29.59 -2.82
N ASN A 542 -12.95 29.66 -3.54
CA ASN A 542 -11.73 30.38 -3.13
C ASN A 542 -12.01 31.80 -2.61
N GLY A 543 -11.44 32.16 -1.46
CA GLY A 543 -11.67 33.45 -0.78
C GLY A 543 -13.06 33.60 -0.15
N GLY A 544 -13.92 32.58 -0.25
CA GLY A 544 -15.16 32.46 0.51
C GLY A 544 -14.90 32.08 1.97
N THR A 545 -15.97 31.96 2.74
CA THR A 545 -15.91 31.55 4.15
C THR A 545 -16.62 30.22 4.36
N ILE A 546 -16.27 29.55 5.46
CA ILE A 546 -16.95 28.35 5.93
C ILE A 546 -17.52 28.63 7.32
N ALA A 547 -18.77 28.22 7.55
CA ALA A 547 -19.36 28.30 8.88
C ALA A 547 -18.95 27.07 9.71
N LEU A 548 -18.48 27.32 10.93
CA LEU A 548 -18.24 26.33 11.97
C LEU A 548 -19.34 26.48 13.02
N GLU A 549 -20.29 25.55 13.01
CA GLU A 549 -21.41 25.46 13.97
C GLU A 549 -20.92 24.71 15.22
N ILE A 550 -20.95 25.35 16.38
CA ILE A 550 -20.45 24.77 17.64
C ILE A 550 -21.63 24.49 18.58
N ASP A 551 -21.68 23.26 19.09
CA ASP A 551 -22.57 22.78 20.14
C ASP A 551 -21.68 22.55 21.38
N ASP A 552 -21.63 23.54 22.27
CA ASP A 552 -20.73 23.59 23.41
C ASP A 552 -21.08 22.51 24.45
N GLU A 553 -22.35 22.09 24.51
CA GLU A 553 -22.87 21.13 25.51
C GLU A 553 -23.17 19.72 24.95
N ARG A 554 -22.95 19.49 23.64
CA ARG A 554 -23.34 18.27 22.91
C ARG A 554 -24.83 17.92 23.09
N ASN A 555 -25.69 18.94 23.16
CA ASN A 555 -27.13 18.77 23.37
C ASN A 555 -27.91 18.62 22.04
N GLY A 556 -27.21 18.71 20.90
CA GLY A 556 -27.77 18.63 19.55
C GLY A 556 -28.22 19.97 18.98
N SER A 557 -28.01 21.08 19.68
CA SER A 557 -28.31 22.43 19.21
C SER A 557 -27.05 23.26 19.03
N VAL A 558 -27.04 24.15 18.05
CA VAL A 558 -25.91 25.04 17.78
C VAL A 558 -25.99 26.23 18.74
N ASP A 559 -25.02 26.35 19.64
CA ASP A 559 -24.92 27.45 20.60
C ASP A 559 -24.32 28.70 19.95
N ARG A 560 -23.34 28.52 19.07
CA ARG A 560 -22.69 29.60 18.34
C ARG A 560 -22.16 29.17 16.97
N THR A 561 -21.92 30.16 16.12
CA THR A 561 -21.33 29.94 14.79
C THR A 561 -20.11 30.84 14.64
N VAL A 562 -18.97 30.23 14.30
CA VAL A 562 -17.73 30.92 13.95
C VAL A 562 -17.61 30.96 12.43
N VAL A 563 -17.22 32.10 11.87
CA VAL A 563 -16.99 32.24 10.44
C VAL A 563 -15.50 32.07 10.18
N LEU A 564 -15.13 30.93 9.58
CA LEU A 564 -13.76 30.66 9.18
C LEU A 564 -13.47 31.40 7.88
N THR A 565 -12.45 32.24 7.88
CA THR A 565 -11.96 32.91 6.68
C THR A 565 -10.83 32.13 6.05
N ASP A 566 -10.81 32.06 4.72
CA ASP A 566 -9.73 31.46 3.96
C ASP A 566 -8.41 32.23 4.22
N GLN A 567 -7.37 31.52 4.65
CA GLN A 567 -6.07 32.08 5.01
C GLN A 567 -5.02 31.89 3.90
N LYS A 568 -5.44 31.36 2.74
CA LYS A 568 -4.57 31.07 1.61
C LYS A 568 -4.38 32.22 0.60
#